data_AF-A0A563UC58-F1
#
_entry.id   AF-A0A563UC58-F1
#
_cell.length_a   1.000
_cell.length_b   1.000
_cell.length_c   1.000
_cell.angle_alpha   90.00
_cell.angle_beta   90.00
_cell.angle_gamma   90.00
#
_symmetry.space_group_name_H-M   'P 1'
#
loop_
_entity.id
_entity.type
_entity.pdbx_description
1 polymer ?
#
loop_
_entity_poly.entity_id
_entity_poly.type
_entity_poly.pdbx_seq_one_letter_code
_entity_poly.pdbx_strand_id
1 'polypeptide(L)'
;MEKHNGEIVKKVLIRKGLKAESLSALLSLNKITVDRLLSNPNLKWAVIATIGRLIEHDFSLEFPEEDRLAREIYINNHKIDSALNDYASVFLIDDSEMDIQVFKLTLKQLLVNVELNTFANGELAINKLLELCFNSPDKLPKHIFLDLQMPIMNGGHFLEQFHRLNIDPLRQIKIHVLTSSIFHSEIERYKAHPLVSDILTKPVNRDEVASIL
;
A
#
# COMPACT_ATOMS: atom_id res chain seq x y z
N MET A 1 21.73 -22.94 -14.05
CA MET A 1 21.84 -21.47 -14.10
C MET A 1 20.75 -20.93 -13.20
N GLU A 2 21.10 -20.18 -12.17
CA GLU A 2 20.09 -19.49 -11.35
C GLU A 2 19.25 -18.58 -12.25
N LYS A 3 17.94 -18.61 -12.05
CA LYS A 3 16.97 -17.86 -12.84
C LYS A 3 17.07 -16.39 -12.41
N HIS A 4 17.57 -15.52 -13.29
CA HIS A 4 17.67 -14.09 -13.00
C HIS A 4 16.35 -13.40 -13.33
N ASN A 5 15.47 -13.27 -12.34
CA ASN A 5 14.10 -12.80 -12.53
C ASN A 5 14.00 -11.41 -13.17
N GLY A 6 14.83 -10.44 -12.73
CA GLY A 6 14.82 -9.10 -13.29
C GLY A 6 15.15 -9.04 -14.79
N GLU A 7 16.15 -9.78 -15.25
CA GLU A 7 16.52 -9.87 -16.66
C GLU A 7 15.45 -10.57 -17.52
N ILE A 8 14.68 -11.50 -16.95
CA ILE A 8 13.52 -12.10 -17.64
C ILE A 8 12.43 -11.05 -17.86
N VAL A 9 12.09 -10.28 -16.83
CA VAL A 9 11.13 -9.17 -16.94
C VAL A 9 11.60 -8.13 -17.97
N LYS A 10 12.88 -7.76 -17.91
CA LYS A 10 13.51 -6.83 -18.86
C LYS A 10 13.42 -7.31 -20.31
N LYS A 11 13.64 -8.60 -20.56
CA LYS A 11 13.47 -9.19 -21.90
C LYS A 11 12.02 -9.10 -22.39
N VAL A 12 11.04 -9.33 -21.52
CA VAL A 12 9.61 -9.20 -21.87
C VAL A 12 9.27 -7.74 -22.19
N LEU A 13 9.75 -6.78 -21.39
CA LEU A 13 9.57 -5.35 -21.64
C LEU A 13 10.11 -4.95 -23.02
N ILE A 14 11.33 -5.40 -23.36
CA ILE A 14 11.96 -5.14 -24.67
C ILE A 14 11.12 -5.75 -25.80
N ARG A 15 10.64 -6.99 -25.65
CA ARG A 15 9.78 -7.65 -26.66
C ARG A 15 8.47 -6.90 -26.90
N LYS A 16 7.92 -6.25 -25.88
CA LYS A 16 6.71 -5.41 -25.98
C LYS A 16 6.99 -3.98 -26.48
N GLY A 17 8.25 -3.65 -26.80
CA GLY A 17 8.63 -2.32 -27.29
C GLY A 17 8.67 -1.24 -26.19
N LEU A 18 8.62 -1.63 -24.92
CA LEU A 18 8.68 -0.71 -23.79
C LEU A 18 10.14 -0.42 -23.44
N LYS A 19 10.51 0.87 -23.48
CA LYS A 19 11.81 1.33 -23.01
C LYS A 19 11.81 1.46 -21.48
N ALA A 20 12.99 1.40 -20.85
CA ALA A 20 13.12 1.55 -19.40
C ALA A 20 12.58 2.90 -18.90
N GLU A 21 12.66 3.94 -19.73
CA GLU A 21 12.07 5.25 -19.49
C GLU A 21 10.55 5.20 -19.40
N SER A 22 9.89 4.36 -20.21
CA SER A 22 8.45 4.15 -20.16
C SER A 22 8.03 3.48 -18.86
N LEU A 23 8.82 2.52 -18.36
CA LEU A 23 8.55 1.86 -17.09
C LEU A 23 8.73 2.81 -15.89
N SER A 24 9.73 3.70 -15.97
CA SER A 24 9.96 4.76 -14.99
C SER A 24 8.74 5.70 -14.88
N ALA A 25 8.19 6.11 -16.02
CA ALA A 25 6.97 6.92 -16.07
C ALA A 25 5.74 6.16 -15.52
N LEU A 26 5.57 4.89 -15.90
CA LEU A 26 4.43 4.06 -15.47
C LEU A 26 4.43 3.79 -13.96
N LEU A 27 5.61 3.52 -13.40
CA LEU A 27 5.81 3.27 -11.96
C LEU A 27 5.93 4.55 -11.14
N SER A 28 6.02 5.72 -11.79
CA SER A 28 6.35 6.99 -11.12
C SER A 28 7.66 6.93 -10.33
N LEU A 29 8.63 6.14 -10.82
CA LEU A 29 9.95 5.96 -10.21
C LEU A 29 11.04 6.57 -11.09
N ASN A 30 12.16 6.97 -10.49
CA ASN A 30 13.31 7.41 -11.27
C ASN A 30 13.97 6.22 -12.03
N LYS A 31 14.63 6.53 -13.15
CA LYS A 31 15.28 5.54 -14.03
C LYS A 31 16.31 4.66 -13.32
N ILE A 32 17.07 5.22 -12.39
CA ILE A 32 18.09 4.48 -11.64
C ILE A 32 17.46 3.40 -10.76
N THR A 33 16.33 3.70 -10.12
CA THR A 33 15.56 2.74 -9.32
C THR A 33 15.02 1.61 -10.20
N VAL A 34 14.48 1.94 -11.37
CA VAL A 34 14.01 0.94 -12.34
C VAL A 34 15.13 0.04 -12.83
N ASP A 35 16.29 0.61 -13.18
CA ASP A 35 17.42 -0.18 -13.66
C ASP A 35 17.96 -1.12 -12.56
N ARG A 36 18.05 -0.67 -11.31
CA ARG A 36 18.41 -1.52 -10.17
C ARG A 36 17.40 -2.66 -9.96
N LEU A 37 16.11 -2.36 -10.09
CA LEU A 37 15.02 -3.32 -9.93
C LEU A 37 15.11 -4.43 -10.98
N LEU A 38 15.30 -4.07 -12.25
CA LEU A 38 15.46 -5.03 -13.35
C LEU A 38 16.79 -5.79 -13.31
N SER A 39 17.79 -5.25 -12.60
CA SER A 39 19.09 -5.92 -12.40
C SER A 39 19.08 -6.86 -11.18
N ASN A 40 17.97 -6.99 -10.46
CA ASN A 40 17.86 -7.89 -9.31
C ASN A 40 17.58 -9.35 -9.77
N PRO A 41 18.49 -10.31 -9.50
CA PRO A 41 18.27 -11.72 -9.83
C PRO A 41 17.10 -12.33 -9.07
N ASN A 42 16.84 -11.86 -7.84
CA ASN A 42 15.80 -12.35 -6.96
C ASN A 42 14.60 -11.40 -6.91
N LEU A 43 14.26 -10.79 -8.05
CA LEU A 43 13.10 -9.93 -8.16
C LEU A 43 11.84 -10.70 -7.73
N LYS A 44 11.15 -10.18 -6.71
CA LYS A 44 10.02 -10.88 -6.08
C LYS A 44 8.80 -10.94 -7.01
N TRP A 45 8.04 -12.03 -6.89
CA TRP A 45 6.80 -12.24 -7.66
C TRP A 45 5.81 -11.09 -7.59
N ALA A 46 5.60 -10.50 -6.41
CA ALA A 46 4.70 -9.35 -6.26
C ALA A 46 5.07 -8.19 -7.21
N VAL A 47 6.37 -7.92 -7.37
CA VAL A 47 6.88 -6.87 -8.26
C VAL A 47 6.69 -7.25 -9.71
N ILE A 48 7.03 -8.49 -10.07
CA ILE A 48 6.85 -9.04 -11.42
C ILE A 48 5.38 -8.95 -11.83
N ALA A 49 4.46 -9.37 -10.96
CA ALA A 49 3.02 -9.32 -11.19
C ALA A 49 2.50 -7.87 -11.34
N THR A 50 3.01 -6.93 -10.54
CA THR A 50 2.66 -5.50 -10.68
C THR A 50 3.15 -4.94 -12.02
N ILE A 51 4.39 -5.22 -12.42
CA ILE A 51 4.92 -4.83 -13.74
C ILE A 51 4.05 -5.45 -14.84
N GLY A 52 3.74 -6.75 -14.73
CA GLY A 52 2.86 -7.47 -15.66
C GLY A 52 1.54 -6.75 -15.88
N ARG A 53 0.83 -6.42 -14.81
CA ARG A 53 -0.44 -5.68 -14.92
C ARG A 53 -0.28 -4.32 -15.59
N LEU A 54 0.75 -3.55 -15.24
CA LEU A 54 1.00 -2.22 -15.82
C LEU A 54 1.27 -2.27 -17.33
N ILE A 55 1.81 -3.38 -17.82
CA ILE A 55 2.15 -3.58 -19.24
C ILE A 55 1.20 -4.56 -19.93
N GLU A 56 0.09 -4.90 -19.28
CA GLU A 56 -0.90 -5.89 -19.73
C GLU A 56 -0.25 -7.21 -20.17
N HIS A 57 0.67 -7.74 -19.36
CA HIS A 57 1.39 -9.00 -19.54
C HIS A 57 1.14 -9.95 -18.38
N ASP A 58 0.85 -11.21 -18.70
CA ASP A 58 0.76 -12.27 -17.72
C ASP A 58 2.12 -12.96 -17.54
N PHE A 59 2.81 -12.60 -16.45
CA PHE A 59 4.10 -13.19 -16.10
C PHE A 59 4.01 -14.60 -15.48
N SER A 60 2.81 -15.13 -15.22
CA SER A 60 2.69 -16.52 -14.73
C SER A 60 3.21 -17.53 -15.75
N LEU A 61 3.26 -17.16 -17.03
CA LEU A 61 3.83 -17.97 -18.11
C LEU A 61 5.35 -18.13 -17.96
N GLU A 62 6.05 -17.07 -17.54
CA GLU A 62 7.49 -17.11 -17.29
C GLU A 62 7.86 -17.54 -15.85
N PHE A 63 6.93 -17.39 -14.90
CA PHE A 63 7.13 -17.64 -13.47
C PHE A 63 5.99 -18.46 -12.82
N PRO A 64 5.71 -19.70 -13.31
CA PRO A 64 4.57 -20.49 -12.84
C PRO A 64 4.73 -21.01 -11.40
N GLU A 65 5.96 -21.30 -10.96
CA GLU A 65 6.22 -21.78 -9.60
C GLU A 65 6.07 -20.65 -8.58
N GLU A 66 6.56 -19.46 -8.92
CA GLU A 66 6.47 -18.29 -8.07
C GLU A 66 5.02 -17.82 -7.90
N ASP A 67 4.22 -17.87 -8.97
CA ASP A 67 2.78 -17.60 -8.94
C ASP A 67 2.02 -18.63 -8.07
N ARG A 68 2.34 -19.92 -8.24
CA ARG A 68 1.75 -20.99 -7.41
C ARG A 68 2.09 -20.81 -5.93
N LEU A 69 3.35 -20.57 -5.60
CA LEU A 69 3.81 -20.38 -4.23
C LEU A 69 3.12 -19.17 -3.57
N ALA A 70 2.96 -18.07 -4.30
CA ALA A 70 2.24 -16.90 -3.81
C ALA A 70 0.77 -17.22 -3.48
N ARG A 71 0.10 -18.03 -4.31
CA ARG A 71 -1.28 -18.49 -4.04
C ARG A 71 -1.35 -19.45 -2.84
N GLU A 72 -0.37 -20.34 -2.66
CA GLU A 72 -0.33 -21.27 -1.53
C GLU A 72 -0.06 -20.54 -0.19
N ILE A 73 0.89 -19.60 -0.16
CA ILE A 73 1.15 -18.73 1.01
C ILE A 73 -0.10 -17.95 1.39
N TYR A 74 -0.81 -17.41 0.39
CA TYR A 74 -2.07 -16.70 0.60
C TYR A 74 -3.10 -17.57 1.32
N ILE A 75 -3.37 -18.79 0.84
CA ILE A 75 -4.34 -19.71 1.45
C ILE A 75 -3.94 -20.07 2.89
N ASN A 76 -2.65 -20.25 3.15
CA ASN A 76 -2.16 -20.67 4.47
C ASN A 76 -2.17 -19.54 5.50
N ASN A 77 -1.82 -18.31 5.12
CA ASN A 77 -1.85 -17.16 6.04
C ASN A 77 -3.27 -16.82 6.50
N HIS A 78 -4.28 -17.02 5.65
CA HIS A 78 -5.70 -16.80 6.01
C HIS A 78 -6.26 -17.82 7.02
N LYS A 79 -5.57 -18.93 7.29
CA LYS A 79 -5.92 -19.86 8.39
C LYS A 79 -5.32 -19.45 9.73
N ILE A 80 -4.21 -18.71 9.73
CA ILE A 80 -3.43 -18.38 10.94
C ILE A 80 -3.88 -17.07 11.60
N ASP A 81 -4.42 -16.11 10.82
CA ASP A 81 -4.87 -14.79 11.31
C ASP A 81 -6.01 -14.81 12.35
N SER A 82 -6.57 -15.98 12.68
CA SER A 82 -7.59 -16.13 13.73
C SER A 82 -7.03 -16.29 15.16
N ALA A 83 -5.71 -16.41 15.35
CA ALA A 83 -5.14 -16.86 16.62
C ALA A 83 -3.98 -16.03 17.22
N LEU A 84 -3.56 -14.90 16.63
CA LEU A 84 -2.49 -14.07 17.20
C LEU A 84 -2.85 -12.57 17.17
N ASN A 85 -3.35 -12.08 18.30
CA ASN A 85 -3.32 -10.66 18.65
C ASN A 85 -1.86 -10.23 18.94
N ASP A 86 -1.52 -8.97 18.66
CA ASP A 86 -0.32 -8.21 19.14
C ASP A 86 0.73 -7.71 18.13
N TYR A 87 0.46 -7.65 16.82
CA TYR A 87 1.24 -6.77 15.94
C TYR A 87 0.39 -6.17 14.82
N ALA A 88 -0.13 -4.95 15.06
CA ALA A 88 -0.78 -4.15 14.03
C ALA A 88 0.21 -3.08 13.54
N SER A 89 0.65 -3.19 12.28
CA SER A 89 1.32 -2.08 11.59
C SER A 89 0.24 -1.11 11.11
N VAL A 90 0.31 0.12 11.60
CA VAL A 90 -0.66 1.19 11.34
C VAL A 90 0.08 2.34 10.66
N PHE A 91 -0.49 2.85 9.58
CA PHE A 91 -0.03 4.07 8.95
C PHE A 91 -1.00 5.20 9.30
N LEU A 92 -0.47 6.36 9.68
CA LEU A 92 -1.21 7.61 9.81
C LEU A 92 -0.64 8.61 8.80
N ILE A 93 -1.49 9.13 7.95
CA ILE A 93 -1.13 10.08 6.89
C ILE A 93 -1.86 11.38 7.21
N ASP A 94 -1.14 12.34 7.75
CA ASP A 94 -1.65 13.59 8.29
C ASP A 94 -0.49 14.59 8.40
N ASP A 95 -0.69 15.85 8.00
CA ASP A 95 0.33 16.90 8.12
C ASP A 95 0.24 17.70 9.43
N SER A 96 -0.86 17.55 10.17
CA SER A 96 -1.08 18.22 11.45
C SER A 96 -0.31 17.51 12.57
N GLU A 97 0.77 18.15 13.05
CA GLU A 97 1.57 17.63 14.15
C GLU A 97 0.70 17.40 15.41
N MET A 98 -0.26 18.28 15.68
CA MET A 98 -1.19 18.13 16.81
C MET A 98 -2.05 16.88 16.67
N ASP A 99 -2.68 16.66 15.51
CA ASP A 99 -3.54 15.50 15.27
C ASP A 99 -2.74 14.21 15.35
N ILE A 100 -1.51 14.20 14.80
CA ILE A 100 -0.58 13.08 14.92
C ILE A 100 -0.32 12.72 16.39
N GLN A 101 -0.06 13.70 17.26
CA GLN A 101 0.19 13.43 18.67
C GLN A 101 -1.06 12.91 19.40
N VAL A 102 -2.23 13.48 19.12
CA VAL A 102 -3.51 13.01 19.69
C VAL A 102 -3.78 11.56 19.28
N PHE A 103 -3.59 11.23 18.01
CA PHE A 103 -3.78 9.87 17.50
C PHE A 103 -2.77 8.88 18.11
N LYS A 104 -1.49 9.28 18.23
CA LYS A 104 -0.45 8.49 18.92
C LYS A 104 -0.84 8.13 20.34
N LEU A 105 -1.34 9.10 21.11
CA LEU A 105 -1.77 8.86 22.49
C LEU A 105 -2.97 7.92 22.53
N THR A 106 -3.93 8.10 21.62
CA THR A 106 -5.13 7.26 21.51
C THR A 106 -4.76 5.81 21.21
N LEU A 107 -3.87 5.56 20.25
CA LEU A 107 -3.42 4.20 19.91
C LEU A 107 -2.68 3.52 21.07
N LYS A 108 -1.81 4.24 21.78
CA LYS A 108 -1.07 3.69 22.94
C LYS A 108 -1.97 3.25 24.09
N GLN A 109 -3.17 3.82 24.19
CA GLN A 109 -4.17 3.42 25.19
C GLN A 109 -4.95 2.16 24.78
N LEU A 110 -4.91 1.79 23.50
CA LEU A 110 -5.66 0.67 22.93
C LEU A 110 -4.81 -0.57 22.72
N LEU A 111 -3.59 -0.39 22.23
CA LEU A 111 -2.72 -1.48 21.81
C LEU A 111 -1.40 -1.43 22.57
N VAL A 112 -0.99 -2.59 23.09
CA VAL A 112 0.29 -2.75 23.79
C VAL A 112 1.46 -2.79 22.80
N ASN A 113 1.25 -3.44 21.66
CA ASN A 113 2.24 -3.61 20.59
C ASN A 113 1.68 -3.11 19.25
N VAL A 114 1.91 -1.82 18.95
CA VAL A 114 1.53 -1.20 17.68
C VAL A 114 2.73 -0.50 17.05
N GLU A 115 2.98 -0.76 15.78
CA GLU A 115 3.96 -0.03 14.99
C GLU A 115 3.22 1.08 14.23
N LEU A 116 3.33 2.32 14.71
CA LEU A 116 2.76 3.47 14.03
C LEU A 116 3.80 4.18 13.18
N ASN A 117 3.58 4.18 11.87
CA ASN A 117 4.35 4.98 10.90
C ASN A 117 3.52 6.21 10.50
N THR A 118 4.14 7.40 10.53
CA THR A 118 3.45 8.67 10.23
C THR A 118 4.02 9.35 8.99
N PHE A 119 3.16 9.91 8.14
CA PHE A 119 3.54 10.58 6.90
C PHE A 119 2.84 11.93 6.78
N ALA A 120 3.60 12.98 6.46
CA ALA A 120 3.08 14.35 6.39
C ALA A 120 2.32 14.68 5.09
N ASN A 121 2.17 13.74 4.16
CA ASN A 121 1.36 13.87 2.95
C ASN A 121 1.20 12.52 2.25
N GLY A 122 0.28 12.47 1.27
CA GLY A 122 0.00 11.26 0.49
C GLY A 122 1.18 10.75 -0.34
N GLU A 123 2.05 11.63 -0.85
CA GLU A 123 3.17 11.22 -1.72
C GLU A 123 4.20 10.40 -0.94
N LEU A 124 4.58 10.86 0.26
CA LEU A 124 5.48 10.13 1.15
C LEU A 124 4.90 8.76 1.53
N ALA A 125 3.60 8.70 1.81
CA ALA A 125 2.92 7.45 2.14
C ALA A 125 2.90 6.48 0.95
N ILE A 126 2.54 6.94 -0.26
CA ILE A 126 2.57 6.12 -1.49
C ILE A 126 3.99 5.59 -1.74
N ASN A 127 5.01 6.44 -1.64
CA ASN A 127 6.39 6.03 -1.84
C ASN A 127 6.80 4.93 -0.85
N LYS A 128 6.41 5.06 0.43
CA LYS A 128 6.71 4.03 1.43
C LYS A 128 5.93 2.74 1.20
N LEU A 129 4.65 2.85 0.85
CA LEU A 129 3.82 1.68 0.54
C LEU A 129 4.39 0.92 -0.66
N LEU A 130 4.81 1.61 -1.71
CA LEU A 130 5.50 1.01 -2.85
C LEU A 130 6.80 0.34 -2.43
N GLU A 131 7.65 1.03 -1.66
CA GLU A 131 8.88 0.44 -1.10
C GLU A 131 8.60 -0.86 -0.35
N LEU A 132 7.57 -0.90 0.50
CA LEU A 132 7.15 -2.10 1.23
C LEU A 132 6.60 -3.18 0.30
N CYS A 133 5.72 -2.83 -0.64
CA CYS A 133 5.23 -3.75 -1.66
C CYS A 133 6.36 -4.42 -2.44
N PHE A 134 7.47 -3.70 -2.65
CA PHE A 134 8.62 -4.22 -3.38
C PHE A 134 9.58 -5.03 -2.50
N ASN A 135 9.88 -4.56 -1.29
CA ASN A 135 10.96 -5.12 -0.47
C ASN A 135 10.46 -6.03 0.67
N SER A 136 9.29 -5.78 1.23
CA SER A 136 8.74 -6.50 2.39
C SER A 136 7.20 -6.41 2.44
N PRO A 137 6.48 -7.12 1.53
CA PRO A 137 5.01 -7.06 1.48
C PRO A 137 4.35 -7.49 2.80
N ASP A 138 4.99 -8.37 3.55
CA ASP A 138 4.63 -8.82 4.89
C ASP A 138 4.59 -7.69 5.93
N LYS A 139 5.24 -6.56 5.64
CA LYS A 139 5.26 -5.36 6.49
C LYS A 139 4.28 -4.28 6.08
N LEU A 140 3.45 -4.52 5.05
CA LEU A 140 2.39 -3.58 4.70
C LEU A 140 1.46 -3.36 5.89
N PRO A 141 0.96 -2.14 6.09
CA PRO A 141 0.07 -1.85 7.19
C PRO A 141 -1.26 -2.59 7.02
N LYS A 142 -1.84 -3.05 8.13
CA LYS A 142 -3.22 -3.57 8.12
C LYS A 142 -4.24 -2.44 8.07
N HIS A 143 -3.88 -1.28 8.61
CA HIS A 143 -4.73 -0.11 8.72
C HIS A 143 -4.00 1.16 8.27
N ILE A 144 -4.66 1.96 7.45
CA ILE A 144 -4.24 3.31 7.08
C ILE A 144 -5.29 4.29 7.60
N PHE A 145 -4.88 5.27 8.38
CA PHE A 145 -5.69 6.42 8.76
C PHE A 145 -5.24 7.61 7.92
N LEU A 146 -6.15 8.17 7.13
CA LEU A 146 -5.85 9.09 6.04
C LEU A 146 -6.58 10.42 6.23
N ASP A 147 -5.86 11.50 6.48
CA ASP A 147 -6.41 12.84 6.40
C ASP A 147 -6.77 13.23 4.94
N LEU A 148 -7.80 14.05 4.78
CA LEU A 148 -8.25 14.51 3.46
C LEU A 148 -7.52 15.74 2.96
N GLN A 149 -7.08 16.63 3.84
CA GLN A 149 -6.57 17.96 3.53
C GLN A 149 -5.10 18.09 3.91
N MET A 150 -4.24 17.53 3.07
CA MET A 150 -2.78 17.61 3.24
C MET A 150 -2.12 18.32 2.04
N PRO A 151 -0.95 18.96 2.24
CA PRO A 151 -0.15 19.54 1.16
C PRO A 151 0.43 18.47 0.23
N ILE A 152 0.90 18.90 -0.95
CA ILE A 152 1.56 18.07 -2.00
C ILE A 152 0.62 17.03 -2.62
N MET A 153 0.10 16.09 -1.83
CA MET A 153 -0.90 15.10 -2.22
C MET A 153 -1.92 14.93 -1.10
N ASN A 154 -3.15 15.36 -1.40
CA ASN A 154 -4.29 15.26 -0.49
C ASN A 154 -4.86 13.84 -0.44
N GLY A 155 -5.83 13.59 0.45
CA GLY A 155 -6.39 12.24 0.65
C GLY A 155 -7.14 11.69 -0.56
N GLY A 156 -7.82 12.55 -1.33
CA GLY A 156 -8.47 12.14 -2.57
C GLY A 156 -7.47 11.63 -3.62
N HIS A 157 -6.43 12.41 -3.89
CA HIS A 157 -5.35 12.02 -4.80
C HIS A 157 -4.60 10.77 -4.29
N PHE A 158 -4.41 10.63 -2.98
CA PHE A 158 -3.85 9.42 -2.39
C PHE A 158 -4.69 8.19 -2.75
N LEU A 159 -6.02 8.23 -2.57
CA LEU A 159 -6.91 7.11 -2.88
C LEU A 159 -6.85 6.74 -4.38
N GLU A 160 -6.85 7.74 -5.26
CA GLU A 160 -6.72 7.53 -6.70
C GLU A 160 -5.39 6.87 -7.06
N GLN A 161 -4.27 7.37 -6.52
CA GLN A 161 -2.95 6.79 -6.78
C GLN A 161 -2.80 5.40 -6.18
N PHE A 162 -3.29 5.18 -4.96
CA PHE A 162 -3.30 3.88 -4.30
C PHE A 162 -4.06 2.85 -5.16
N HIS A 163 -5.22 3.23 -5.69
CA HIS A 163 -5.99 2.40 -6.61
C HIS A 163 -5.23 2.12 -7.91
N ARG A 164 -4.77 3.18 -8.58
CA ARG A 164 -4.10 3.11 -9.90
C ARG A 164 -2.84 2.26 -9.85
N LEU A 165 -2.07 2.37 -8.78
CA LEU A 165 -0.83 1.62 -8.57
C LEU A 165 -1.08 0.20 -8.06
N ASN A 166 -2.33 -0.14 -7.72
CA ASN A 166 -2.74 -1.43 -7.22
C ASN A 166 -1.85 -1.91 -6.06
N ILE A 167 -1.63 -1.01 -5.09
CA ILE A 167 -0.75 -1.22 -3.93
C ILE A 167 -1.20 -2.44 -3.11
N ASP A 168 -2.51 -2.63 -3.00
CA ASP A 168 -3.11 -3.73 -2.26
C ASP A 168 -4.11 -4.51 -3.13
N PRO A 169 -3.60 -5.38 -4.03
CA PRO A 169 -4.44 -6.12 -4.96
C PRO A 169 -5.37 -7.13 -4.27
N LEU A 170 -5.02 -7.53 -3.05
CA LEU A 170 -5.75 -8.50 -2.25
C LEU A 170 -6.74 -7.84 -1.28
N ARG A 171 -6.80 -6.50 -1.24
CA ARG A 171 -7.66 -5.71 -0.35
C ARG A 171 -7.51 -6.07 1.13
N GLN A 172 -6.26 -6.25 1.57
CA GLN A 172 -5.90 -6.55 2.96
C GLN A 172 -5.75 -5.29 3.83
N ILE A 173 -5.50 -4.14 3.21
CA ILE A 173 -5.31 -2.85 3.87
C ILE A 173 -6.67 -2.18 4.00
N LYS A 174 -7.09 -1.91 5.23
CA LYS A 174 -8.27 -1.10 5.52
C LYS A 174 -7.90 0.37 5.59
N ILE A 175 -8.52 1.20 4.74
CA ILE A 175 -8.29 2.65 4.71
C ILE A 175 -9.44 3.36 5.41
N HIS A 176 -9.10 4.15 6.43
CA HIS A 176 -10.00 4.90 7.28
C HIS A 176 -9.75 6.38 7.07
N VAL A 177 -10.77 7.11 6.61
CA VAL A 177 -10.63 8.53 6.35
C VAL A 177 -10.79 9.32 7.65
N LEU A 178 -9.87 10.24 7.91
CA LEU A 178 -9.96 11.23 8.96
C LEU A 178 -10.43 12.56 8.36
N THR A 179 -11.43 13.18 8.97
CA THR A 179 -11.93 14.46 8.50
C THR A 179 -12.33 15.39 9.65
N SER A 180 -11.96 16.66 9.55
CA SER A 180 -12.47 17.73 10.41
C SER A 180 -13.81 18.28 9.92
N SER A 181 -14.29 17.80 8.78
CA SER A 181 -15.54 18.26 8.17
C SER A 181 -16.75 17.68 8.87
N ILE A 182 -17.70 18.55 9.19
CA ILE A 182 -19.03 18.18 9.67
C ILE A 182 -20.06 18.15 8.52
N PHE A 183 -19.63 18.43 7.29
CA PHE A 183 -20.53 18.50 6.14
C PHE A 183 -20.89 17.09 5.66
N HIS A 184 -22.16 16.74 5.84
CA HIS A 184 -22.68 15.42 5.47
C HIS A 184 -22.39 15.03 4.02
N SER A 185 -22.43 15.98 3.08
CA SER A 185 -22.16 15.71 1.66
C SER A 185 -20.73 15.22 1.39
N GLU A 186 -19.74 15.70 2.14
CA GLU A 186 -18.35 15.26 2.00
C GLU A 186 -18.15 13.88 2.61
N ILE A 187 -18.74 13.65 3.77
CA ILE A 187 -18.72 12.35 4.46
C ILE A 187 -19.36 11.27 3.58
N GLU A 188 -20.55 11.51 3.04
CA GLU A 188 -21.26 10.52 2.20
C GLU A 188 -20.49 10.23 0.90
N ARG A 189 -19.82 11.24 0.32
CA ARG A 189 -18.97 11.03 -0.86
C ARG A 189 -17.85 10.02 -0.59
N TYR A 190 -17.16 10.15 0.55
CA TYR A 190 -16.06 9.23 0.89
C TYR A 190 -16.55 7.89 1.43
N LYS A 191 -17.71 7.83 2.10
CA LYS A 191 -18.33 6.56 2.52
C LYS A 191 -18.67 5.69 1.31
N ALA A 192 -19.09 6.29 0.20
CA ALA A 192 -19.37 5.58 -1.03
C ALA A 192 -18.11 5.18 -1.81
N HIS A 193 -16.91 5.58 -1.38
CA HIS A 193 -15.68 5.32 -2.10
C HIS A 193 -15.23 3.85 -1.93
N PRO A 194 -14.98 3.07 -3.00
CA PRO A 194 -14.74 1.62 -2.91
C PRO A 194 -13.51 1.17 -2.09
N LEU A 195 -12.58 2.08 -1.84
CA LEU A 195 -11.38 1.84 -1.02
C LEU A 195 -11.54 2.24 0.46
N VAL A 196 -12.55 3.04 0.78
CA VAL A 196 -12.74 3.55 2.14
C VAL A 196 -13.54 2.54 2.94
N SER A 197 -12.96 2.09 4.06
CA SER A 197 -13.61 1.17 5.00
C SER A 197 -14.50 1.92 5.98
N ASP A 198 -13.96 2.97 6.61
CA ASP A 198 -14.67 3.80 7.58
C ASP A 198 -14.26 5.27 7.49
N ILE A 199 -15.05 6.14 8.13
CA ILE A 199 -14.74 7.56 8.28
C ILE A 199 -14.81 7.92 9.76
N LEU A 200 -13.80 8.65 10.22
CA LEU A 200 -13.66 9.15 11.58
C LEU A 200 -13.61 10.67 11.57
N THR A 201 -14.33 11.29 12.50
CA THR A 201 -14.30 12.75 12.68
C THR A 201 -13.18 13.13 13.64
N LYS A 202 -12.39 14.13 13.28
CA LYS A 202 -11.35 14.68 14.15
C LYS A 202 -11.98 15.59 15.24
N PRO A 203 -11.45 15.61 16.48
CA PRO A 203 -10.37 14.78 16.98
C PRO A 203 -10.82 13.33 17.18
N VAL A 204 -10.01 12.39 16.72
CA VAL A 204 -10.35 10.97 16.74
C VAL A 204 -10.45 10.49 18.19
N ASN A 205 -11.56 9.84 18.54
CA ASN A 205 -11.75 9.34 19.90
C ASN A 205 -11.33 7.88 20.04
N ARG A 206 -11.07 7.47 21.29
CA ARG A 206 -10.58 6.12 21.62
C ARG A 206 -11.58 5.02 21.22
N ASP A 207 -12.86 5.23 21.46
CA ASP A 207 -13.87 4.19 21.28
C ASP A 207 -14.16 3.95 19.79
N GLU A 208 -14.08 4.99 18.96
CA GLU A 208 -14.12 4.92 17.50
C GLU A 208 -12.97 4.07 16.97
N VAL A 209 -11.73 4.35 17.38
CA VAL A 209 -10.55 3.58 16.95
C VAL A 209 -10.63 2.13 17.44
N ALA A 210 -11.12 1.91 18.67
CA ALA A 210 -11.32 0.58 19.23
C ALA A 210 -12.38 -0.25 18.49
N SER A 211 -13.37 0.39 17.88
CA SER A 211 -14.40 -0.31 17.10
C SER A 211 -13.89 -0.81 15.74
N ILE A 212 -12.77 -0.25 15.28
CA ILE A 212 -12.21 -0.48 13.95
C ILE A 212 -11.03 -1.47 13.97
N LEU A 213 -10.19 -1.39 15.02
CA LEU A 213 -9.01 -2.23 15.23
C LEU A 213 -9.36 -3.54 15.92
#